data_AF-A0A7S3M7P2-F1
#
_entry.id   AF-A0A7S3M7P2-F1
#
_cell.length_a   1.000
_cell.length_b   1.000
_cell.length_c   1.000
_cell.angle_alpha   90.00
_cell.angle_beta   90.00
_cell.angle_gamma   90.00
#
_symmetry.space_group_name_H-M   'P 1'
#
loop_
_entity.id
_entity.type
_entity.pdbx_description
1 polymer ?
#
loop_
_entity_poly.entity_id
_entity_poly.type
_entity_poly.pdbx_seq_one_letter_code
_entity_poly.pdbx_strand_id
1 'polypeptide(L)'
;DPHGTTADNIWNFTSWIPDAVVINLGTNDGLTGSREVLISAYNATYLDLVKSAAVAYGEQTHFFLACGPMSDAYCDPVRWIIGQANAMGIKATFLDHRGFACPDRCCRHPGADQHVQM
;
A
#
# COMPACT_ATOMS: atom_id res chain seq x y z
N ASP A 1 15.91 10.96 -17.46
CA ASP A 1 14.45 10.86 -17.49
C ASP A 1 13.88 12.24 -17.20
N PRO A 2 13.17 12.90 -18.14
CA PRO A 2 12.56 14.21 -17.89
C PRO A 2 11.43 14.19 -16.85
N HIS A 3 11.00 13.00 -16.40
CA HIS A 3 9.99 12.80 -15.36
C HIS A 3 10.59 12.40 -14.00
N GLY A 4 11.92 12.38 -13.86
CA GLY A 4 12.60 12.07 -12.62
C GLY A 4 12.56 13.21 -11.60
N THR A 5 12.77 12.89 -10.32
CA THR A 5 12.96 13.88 -9.26
C THR A 5 14.23 14.70 -9.52
N THR A 6 14.09 16.02 -9.55
CA THR A 6 15.16 17.02 -9.60
C THR A 6 15.18 17.83 -8.30
N ALA A 7 16.20 18.67 -8.10
CA ALA A 7 16.23 19.58 -6.97
C ALA A 7 15.03 20.55 -6.96
N ASP A 8 14.53 20.94 -8.13
CA ASP A 8 13.45 21.92 -8.27
C ASP A 8 12.05 21.34 -8.03
N ASN A 9 11.88 20.01 -8.07
CA ASN A 9 10.58 19.34 -7.92
C ASN A 9 10.54 18.32 -6.76
N ILE A 10 11.58 18.28 -5.92
CA ILE A 10 11.60 17.41 -4.75
C ILE A 10 10.47 17.79 -3.80
N TRP A 11 9.67 16.80 -3.42
CA TRP A 11 8.56 17.03 -2.50
C TRP A 11 9.08 17.45 -1.13
N ASN A 12 8.58 18.57 -0.61
CA ASN A 12 8.82 18.97 0.77
C ASN A 12 7.80 18.32 1.71
N PHE A 13 8.17 17.20 2.32
CA PHE A 13 7.33 16.46 3.26
C PHE A 13 6.87 17.29 4.47
N THR A 14 7.61 18.33 4.87
CA THR A 14 7.19 19.20 5.99
C THR A 14 6.10 20.20 5.64
N SER A 15 5.85 20.42 4.34
CA SER A 15 4.81 21.35 3.89
C SER A 15 3.40 20.81 4.10
N TRP A 16 3.25 19.50 4.26
CA TRP A 16 1.99 18.84 4.52
C TRP A 16 2.21 17.51 5.26
N ILE A 17 1.71 17.44 6.48
CA ILE A 17 1.79 16.25 7.33
C ILE A 17 0.37 15.66 7.45
N PRO A 18 0.12 14.46 6.91
CA PRO A 18 -1.18 13.81 7.04
C PRO A 18 -1.42 13.24 8.44
N ASP A 19 -2.67 13.24 8.88
CA ASP A 19 -3.10 12.40 10.00
C ASP A 19 -3.06 10.91 9.63
N ALA A 20 -3.32 10.59 8.36
CA ALA A 20 -3.33 9.22 7.87
C ALA A 20 -2.81 9.06 6.43
N VAL A 21 -2.15 7.94 6.18
CA VAL A 21 -1.70 7.51 4.85
C VAL A 21 -2.34 6.16 4.52
N VAL A 22 -3.04 6.09 3.39
CA VAL A 22 -3.61 4.85 2.87
C VAL A 22 -2.70 4.32 1.76
N ILE A 23 -2.21 3.09 1.91
CA ILE A 23 -1.37 2.43 0.89
C ILE A 23 -2.13 1.21 0.37
N ASN A 24 -2.58 1.27 -0.88
CA ASN A 24 -3.19 0.13 -1.59
C ASN A 24 -2.30 -0.30 -2.76
N LEU A 25 -1.22 -1.00 -2.45
CA LEU A 25 -0.25 -1.55 -3.40
C LEU A 25 -0.11 -3.05 -3.18
N GLY A 26 0.31 -3.81 -4.20
CA GLY A 26 0.41 -5.28 -4.15
C GLY A 26 -0.27 -6.00 -5.31
N THR A 27 -1.25 -5.37 -5.95
CA THR A 27 -1.98 -5.99 -7.08
C THR A 27 -1.03 -6.31 -8.25
N ASN A 28 -0.09 -5.41 -8.55
CA ASN A 28 0.81 -5.52 -9.71
C ASN A 28 2.09 -6.33 -9.43
N ASP A 29 2.36 -6.64 -8.16
CA ASP A 29 3.54 -7.40 -7.74
C ASP A 29 3.45 -8.89 -8.13
N GLY A 30 2.26 -9.32 -8.57
CA GLY A 30 2.09 -10.61 -9.26
C GLY A 30 2.35 -11.81 -8.36
N LEU A 31 2.04 -11.71 -7.06
CA LEU A 31 2.29 -12.75 -6.04
C LEU A 31 1.43 -14.01 -6.18
N THR A 32 0.73 -14.18 -7.30
CA THR A 32 -0.12 -15.36 -7.59
C THR A 32 0.71 -16.51 -8.19
N GLY A 33 0.35 -17.75 -7.88
CA GLY A 33 0.90 -18.94 -8.54
C GLY A 33 2.39 -19.16 -8.25
N SER A 34 3.21 -19.43 -9.27
CA SER A 34 4.63 -19.79 -9.12
C SER A 34 5.55 -18.64 -8.68
N ARG A 35 5.00 -17.50 -8.26
CA ARG A 35 5.75 -16.28 -7.88
C ARG A 35 5.83 -16.05 -6.38
N GLU A 36 5.49 -17.03 -5.56
CA GLU A 36 5.67 -16.99 -4.10
C GLU A 36 7.11 -16.64 -3.67
N VAL A 37 8.11 -16.97 -4.49
CA VAL A 37 9.51 -16.58 -4.27
C VAL A 37 9.71 -15.05 -4.15
N LEU A 38 8.78 -14.25 -4.68
CA LEU A 38 8.83 -12.80 -4.61
C LEU A 38 8.30 -12.24 -3.29
N ILE A 39 7.63 -13.05 -2.45
CA ILE A 39 6.99 -12.58 -1.20
C ILE A 39 8.02 -11.93 -0.27
N SER A 40 9.23 -12.47 -0.15
CA SER A 40 10.23 -11.87 0.74
C SER A 40 10.68 -10.50 0.24
N ALA A 41 10.86 -10.34 -1.07
CA ALA A 41 11.24 -9.07 -1.69
C ALA A 41 10.11 -8.04 -1.58
N TYR A 42 8.86 -8.48 -1.81
CA TYR A 42 7.66 -7.67 -1.59
C TYR A 42 7.56 -7.17 -0.15
N ASN A 43 7.66 -8.09 0.83
CA ASN A 43 7.59 -7.77 2.25
C ASN A 43 8.65 -6.74 2.67
N ALA A 44 9.90 -6.95 2.26
CA ALA A 44 10.99 -6.04 2.57
C ALA A 44 10.76 -4.65 1.95
N THR A 45 10.42 -4.60 0.66
CA THR A 45 10.23 -3.34 -0.07
C THR A 45 9.04 -2.54 0.46
N TYR A 46 7.92 -3.20 0.73
CA TYR A 46 6.73 -2.55 1.28
C TYR A 46 7.00 -2.04 2.70
N LEU A 47 7.63 -2.84 3.56
CA LEU A 47 7.98 -2.40 4.91
C LEU A 47 8.93 -1.19 4.89
N ASP A 48 9.91 -1.17 3.97
CA ASP A 48 10.79 -0.02 3.79
C ASP A 48 10.06 1.23 3.28
N LEU A 49 9.04 1.08 2.42
CA LEU A 49 8.14 2.18 2.05
C LEU A 49 7.42 2.73 3.28
N VAL A 50 6.81 1.87 4.11
CA VAL A 50 6.08 2.29 5.32
C VAL A 50 7.02 3.00 6.29
N LYS A 51 8.22 2.46 6.52
CA LYS A 51 9.24 3.08 7.38
C LYS A 51 9.66 4.45 6.85
N SER A 52 9.94 4.55 5.55
CA SER A 52 10.36 5.81 4.93
C SER A 52 9.28 6.88 5.04
N ALA A 53 8.01 6.50 4.81
CA ALA A 53 6.87 7.39 4.97
C ALA A 53 6.67 7.80 6.44
N ALA A 54 6.82 6.88 7.39
CA ALA A 54 6.73 7.19 8.82
C ALA A 54 7.82 8.16 9.29
N VAL A 55 9.04 8.03 8.76
CA VAL A 55 10.13 9.01 9.00
C VAL A 55 9.80 10.37 8.40
N ALA A 56 9.24 10.39 7.18
CA ALA A 56 8.96 11.63 6.47
C ALA A 56 7.77 12.42 7.05
N TYR A 57 6.70 11.73 7.45
CA TYR A 57 5.46 12.34 7.96
C TYR A 57 5.38 12.38 9.49
N GLY A 58 6.21 11.61 10.19
CA GLY A 58 6.30 11.62 11.66
C GLY A 58 5.36 10.65 12.37
N GLU A 59 5.65 10.43 13.65
CA GLU A 59 5.10 9.35 14.50
C GLU A 59 3.58 9.42 14.74
N GLN A 60 2.96 10.58 14.49
CA GLN A 60 1.52 10.72 14.67
C GLN A 60 0.72 10.20 13.49
N THR A 61 1.34 10.06 12.32
CA THR A 61 0.71 9.55 11.11
C THR A 61 0.25 8.11 11.29
N HIS A 62 -1.02 7.84 10.99
CA HIS A 62 -1.59 6.49 11.01
C HIS A 62 -1.59 5.87 9.61
N PHE A 63 -1.13 4.64 9.47
CA PHE A 63 -1.05 3.96 8.18
C PHE A 63 -2.19 2.95 8.04
N PHE A 64 -2.95 3.05 6.95
CA PHE A 64 -3.90 2.04 6.54
C PHE A 64 -3.30 1.25 5.37
N LEU A 65 -2.91 0.00 5.62
CA LEU A 65 -2.35 -0.86 4.56
C LEU A 65 -3.48 -1.72 4.01
N ALA A 66 -3.85 -1.45 2.77
CA ALA A 66 -5.02 -2.02 2.14
C ALA A 66 -4.67 -3.24 1.28
N CYS A 67 -5.63 -4.16 1.14
CA CYS A 67 -5.57 -5.26 0.19
C CYS A 67 -6.88 -5.44 -0.57
N GLY A 68 -6.80 -5.76 -1.86
CA GLY A 68 -7.93 -5.84 -2.77
C GLY A 68 -8.22 -4.52 -3.50
N PRO A 69 -9.29 -4.44 -4.31
CA PRO A 69 -10.22 -5.53 -4.63
C PRO A 69 -9.77 -6.45 -5.77
N MET A 70 -8.75 -6.07 -6.54
CA MET A 70 -8.42 -6.73 -7.80
C MET A 70 -7.73 -8.08 -7.65
N SER A 71 -7.03 -8.28 -6.53
CA SER A 71 -6.32 -9.49 -6.15
C SER A 71 -6.26 -9.56 -4.63
N ASP A 72 -6.30 -10.76 -4.07
CA ASP A 72 -6.13 -11.05 -2.64
C ASP A 72 -4.79 -11.71 -2.33
N ALA A 73 -3.98 -12.02 -3.35
CA ALA A 73 -2.71 -12.75 -3.23
C ALA A 73 -1.66 -12.05 -2.35
N TYR A 74 -1.83 -10.76 -2.07
CA TYR A 74 -0.93 -9.95 -1.26
C TYR A 74 -1.50 -9.61 0.13
N CYS A 75 -2.69 -10.11 0.48
CA CYS A 75 -3.33 -9.77 1.76
C CYS A 75 -2.56 -10.31 2.98
N ASP A 76 -2.11 -11.57 2.93
CA ASP A 76 -1.33 -12.17 4.02
C ASP A 76 0.04 -11.49 4.20
N PRO A 77 0.80 -11.23 3.11
CA PRO A 77 1.95 -10.33 3.15
C PRO A 77 1.66 -8.98 3.82
N VAL A 78 0.57 -8.28 3.44
CA VAL A 78 0.19 -6.99 4.05
C VAL A 78 -0.10 -7.13 5.54
N ARG A 79 -0.81 -8.18 5.98
CA ARG A 79 -1.03 -8.43 7.42
C ARG A 79 0.28 -8.65 8.17
N TRP A 80 1.22 -9.39 7.57
CA TRP A 80 2.55 -9.58 8.15
C TRP A 80 3.32 -8.26 8.28
N ILE A 81 3.30 -7.43 7.23
CA ILE A 81 3.95 -6.10 7.22
C ILE A 81 3.38 -5.20 8.32
N ILE A 82 2.05 -5.18 8.51
CA ILE A 82 1.39 -4.44 9.60
C ILE A 82 1.93 -4.90 10.96
N GLY A 83 2.07 -6.22 11.17
CA GLY A 83 2.66 -6.76 12.39
C GLY A 83 4.09 -6.26 12.64
N GLN A 84 4.93 -6.23 11.59
CA GLN A 84 6.29 -5.70 11.70
C GLN A 84 6.32 -4.20 11.97
N ALA A 85 5.50 -3.41 11.27
CA ALA A 85 5.42 -1.97 11.45
C ALA A 85 4.98 -1.60 12.88
N ASN A 86 3.93 -2.26 13.39
CA ASN A 86 3.44 -2.06 14.75
C ASN A 86 4.48 -2.46 15.80
N ALA A 87 5.24 -3.55 15.58
CA ALA A 87 6.34 -3.94 16.47
C ALA A 87 7.47 -2.90 16.54
N MET A 88 7.58 -2.03 15.52
CA MET A 88 8.53 -0.90 15.48
C MET A 88 7.91 0.41 16.02
N GLY A 89 6.65 0.39 16.49
CA GLY A 89 5.95 1.58 16.98
C GLY A 89 5.27 2.43 15.90
N ILE A 90 5.29 2.00 14.63
CA ILE A 90 4.56 2.66 13.55
C ILE A 90 3.08 2.23 13.64
N LYS A 91 2.17 3.20 13.78
CA LYS A 91 0.73 2.93 13.88
C LYS A 91 0.18 2.46 12.54
N ALA A 92 -0.10 1.15 12.40
CA ALA A 92 -0.60 0.58 11.16
C ALA A 92 -1.85 -0.30 11.38
N THR A 93 -2.82 -0.22 10.47
CA THR A 93 -4.07 -0.99 10.50
C THR A 93 -4.38 -1.57 9.12
N PHE A 94 -4.99 -2.77 9.11
CA PHE A 94 -5.39 -3.44 7.88
C PHE A 94 -6.68 -2.81 7.36
N LEU A 95 -6.69 -2.47 6.07
CA LEU A 95 -7.89 -1.98 5.37
C LEU A 95 -8.32 -3.01 4.33
N ASP A 96 -9.46 -3.65 4.56
CA ASP A 96 -9.95 -4.72 3.69
C ASP A 96 -10.78 -4.15 2.54
N HIS A 97 -10.21 -4.14 1.34
CA HIS A 97 -10.91 -3.74 0.12
C HIS A 97 -11.40 -4.94 -0.70
N ARG A 98 -11.40 -6.16 -0.16
CA ARG A 98 -11.97 -7.31 -0.86
C ARG A 98 -13.49 -7.15 -0.97
N GLY A 99 -14.07 -7.70 -2.05
CA GLY A 99 -15.51 -7.63 -2.31
C GLY A 99 -15.95 -6.46 -3.21
N PHE A 100 -15.07 -5.50 -3.50
CA PHE A 100 -15.37 -4.35 -4.36
C PHE A 100 -14.85 -4.50 -5.80
N ALA A 101 -14.64 -5.72 -6.31
CA ALA A 101 -14.17 -5.93 -7.68
C ALA A 101 -15.32 -5.81 -8.70
N CYS A 102 -15.02 -5.38 -9.93
CA CYS A 102 -15.92 -5.54 -11.09
C CYS A 102 -15.50 -6.78 -11.88
N PRO A 103 -16.08 -7.97 -11.61
CA PRO A 103 -15.57 -9.23 -12.15
C PRO A 103 -15.69 -9.34 -13.68
N ASP A 104 -16.76 -8.83 -14.28
CA ASP A 104 -17.15 -9.27 -15.63
C ASP A 104 -17.05 -8.20 -16.74
N ARG A 105 -16.87 -6.91 -16.41
CA ARG A 105 -16.94 -5.82 -17.42
C ARG A 105 -15.79 -4.81 -17.41
N CYS A 106 -14.89 -4.87 -16.43
CA CYS A 106 -13.93 -3.78 -16.17
C CYS A 106 -12.46 -4.24 -16.08
N CYS A 107 -12.09 -5.36 -16.73
CA CYS A 107 -10.75 -5.96 -16.58
C CYS A 107 -10.36 -6.15 -15.10
N ARG A 108 -11.35 -6.52 -14.26
CA ARG A 108 -11.25 -6.65 -12.79
C ARG A 108 -10.92 -5.38 -12.01
N HIS A 109 -10.77 -4.23 -12.65
CA HIS A 109 -10.63 -2.95 -11.96
C HIS A 109 -11.98 -2.54 -11.34
N PRO A 110 -12.01 -1.97 -10.13
CA PRO A 110 -13.25 -1.41 -9.59
C PRO A 110 -13.84 -0.33 -10.53
N GLY A 111 -15.15 -0.35 -10.73
CA GLY A 111 -15.88 0.72 -11.41
C GLY A 111 -16.23 1.86 -10.46
N ALA A 112 -16.86 2.92 -10.96
CA ALA A 112 -17.22 4.08 -10.14
C ALA A 112 -18.07 3.70 -8.91
N ASP A 113 -19.07 2.83 -9.09
CA ASP A 113 -19.95 2.39 -7.99
C ASP A 113 -19.20 1.58 -6.92
N GLN A 114 -18.18 0.81 -7.31
CA GLN A 114 -17.34 0.09 -6.36
C GLN A 114 -16.38 1.03 -5.64
N HIS A 115 -15.80 2.01 -6.35
CA HIS A 115 -14.94 3.03 -5.74
C HIS A 115 -15.67 3.87 -4.68
N VAL A 116 -16.97 4.12 -4.83
CA VAL A 116 -17.79 4.84 -3.83
C VAL A 116 -17.99 4.01 -2.55
N GLN A 117 -17.92 2.68 -2.64
CA GLN A 117 -18.14 1.78 -1.50
C GLN A 117 -16.85 1.48 -0.71
N MET A 118 -15.69 1.70 -1.33
CA MET A 118 -14.37 1.56 -0.72
C MET A 118 -14.06 2.76 0.17
#